data_AF-A0A3D1KVG9-F1
#
_entry.id   AF-A0A3D1KVG9-F1
#
_cell.length_a   1.000
_cell.length_b   1.000
_cell.length_c   1.000
_cell.angle_alpha   90.00
_cell.angle_beta   90.00
_cell.angle_gamma   90.00
#
_symmetry.space_group_name_H-M   'P 1'
#
loop_
_entity.id
_entity.type
_entity.pdbx_description
1 polymer ?
#
loop_
_entity_poly.entity_id
_entity_poly.type
_entity_poly.pdbx_seq_one_letter_code
_entity_poly.pdbx_strand_id
1 'polypeptide(L)' 'MKKAIINREYPDKRVIISAQGDVTYSQFLKNTRQFAMLFENKDFNKIAIYAENSPAWIYAFYAALQNN' A
#
# COMPACT_ATOMS: atom_id res chain seq x y z
N MET A 1 -10.96 -10.56 -15.02
CA MET A 1 -10.45 -9.50 -14.13
C MET A 1 -9.27 -10.04 -13.34
N LYS A 2 -8.10 -9.36 -13.33
CA LYS A 2 -6.99 -9.77 -12.45
C LYS A 2 -7.48 -9.72 -11.00
N LYS A 3 -7.15 -10.74 -10.21
CA LYS A 3 -7.47 -10.79 -8.78
C LYS A 3 -6.83 -9.58 -8.08
N ALA A 4 -7.60 -8.89 -7.24
CA ALA A 4 -7.07 -7.78 -6.46
C ALA A 4 -5.94 -8.28 -5.55
N ILE A 5 -4.80 -7.60 -5.57
CA ILE A 5 -3.61 -7.98 -4.80
C ILE A 5 -3.82 -7.71 -3.29
N ILE A 6 -4.68 -6.75 -2.95
CA ILE A 6 -5.05 -6.39 -1.58
C ILE A 6 -6.45 -6.91 -1.28
N ASN A 7 -6.63 -7.52 -0.10
CA ASN A 7 -7.92 -8.00 0.38
C ASN A 7 -8.94 -6.85 0.52
N ARG A 8 -10.15 -7.06 0.01
CA ARG A 8 -11.29 -6.14 0.14
C ARG A 8 -12.52 -6.78 0.82
N GLU A 9 -12.47 -8.08 1.08
CA GLU A 9 -13.57 -8.87 1.66
C GLU A 9 -13.65 -8.72 3.18
N TYR A 10 -12.52 -8.45 3.84
CA TYR A 10 -12.44 -8.27 5.30
C TYR A 10 -11.81 -6.93 5.68
N PRO A 11 -12.51 -5.79 5.43
CA PRO A 11 -11.95 -4.45 5.58
C PRO A 11 -11.46 -4.14 7.01
N ASP A 12 -12.09 -4.73 8.02
CA ASP A 12 -11.80 -4.47 9.43
C ASP A 12 -10.75 -5.42 10.02
N LYS A 13 -10.31 -6.44 9.26
CA LYS A 13 -9.22 -7.32 9.70
C LYS A 13 -7.88 -6.58 9.63
N ARG A 14 -7.03 -6.89 10.60
CA ARG A 14 -5.67 -6.36 10.71
C ARG A 14 -4.79 -6.96 9.61
N VAL A 15 -4.00 -6.10 8.97
CA VAL A 15 -3.02 -6.47 7.93
C VAL A 15 -1.59 -6.11 8.32
N ILE A 16 -1.41 -5.10 9.18
CA ILE A 16 -0.12 -4.78 9.80
C ILE A 16 -0.33 -4.72 11.31
N ILE A 17 0.59 -5.34 12.05
CA ILE A 17 0.70 -5.23 13.51
C ILE A 17 2.02 -4.51 13.77
N SER A 18 1.97 -3.39 14.47
CA SER A 18 3.16 -2.58 14.75
C SER A 18 3.13 -2.02 16.17
N ALA A 19 4.29 -1.58 16.68
CA ALA A 19 4.39 -0.99 18.01
C ALA A 19 3.55 0.30 18.15
N GLN A 20 3.29 1.01 17.05
CA GLN A 20 2.50 2.23 16.99
C GLN A 20 0.99 1.97 16.83
N GLY A 21 0.60 0.70 16.71
CA GLY A 21 -0.78 0.28 16.53
C GLY A 21 -0.97 -0.60 15.29
N ASP A 22 -2.15 -1.20 15.23
CA ASP A 22 -2.53 -2.10 14.15
C ASP A 22 -3.21 -1.33 13.01
N VAL A 23 -3.00 -1.81 11.79
CA VAL A 23 -3.60 -1.25 10.57
C VAL A 23 -4.58 -2.26 10.00
N THR A 24 -5.81 -1.83 9.75
CA THR A 24 -6.84 -2.66 9.08
C THR A 24 -6.66 -2.66 7.57
N TYR A 25 -7.26 -3.61 6.85
CA TYR A 25 -7.25 -3.60 5.38
C TYR A 25 -7.86 -2.32 4.77
N SER A 26 -8.89 -1.74 5.39
CA SER A 26 -9.48 -0.48 4.95
C SER A 26 -8.49 0.70 5.07
N GLN A 27 -7.78 0.80 6.20
CA GLN A 27 -6.73 1.80 6.39
C GLN A 27 -5.55 1.57 5.44
N PHE A 28 -5.15 0.31 5.25
CA PHE A 28 -4.08 -0.08 4.36
C PHE A 28 -4.36 0.31 2.91
N LEU A 29 -5.58 0.07 2.42
CA LEU A 29 -6.02 0.50 1.08
C LEU A 29 -5.98 2.02 0.93
N LYS A 30 -6.45 2.76 1.93
CA LYS A 30 -6.41 4.22 1.94
C LYS A 30 -4.97 4.73 1.86
N ASN A 31 -4.08 4.22 2.71
CA ASN A 31 -2.68 4.64 2.76
C ASN A 31 -1.95 4.26 1.47
N THR A 32 -2.13 3.04 0.96
CA THR A 32 -1.56 2.60 -0.32
C THR A 32 -1.97 3.52 -1.47
N ARG A 33 -3.26 3.91 -1.54
CA ARG A 33 -3.75 4.83 -2.57
C ARG A 33 -3.08 6.20 -2.50
N GLN A 34 -2.81 6.72 -1.30
CA GLN A 34 -2.11 8.00 -1.14
C GLN A 34 -0.69 7.96 -1.73
N PHE A 35 0.03 6.84 -1.56
CA PHE A 35 1.34 6.67 -2.19
C PHE A 35 1.22 6.50 -3.71
N ALA A 36 0.20 5.79 -4.20
CA ALA A 36 -0.01 5.59 -5.64
C ALA A 36 -0.19 6.91 -6.40
N MET A 37 -0.90 7.87 -5.79
CA MET A 37 -1.11 9.20 -6.37
C MET A 37 0.20 9.99 -6.61
N LEU A 38 1.31 9.65 -5.95
CA LEU A 38 2.59 10.34 -6.14
C LEU A 38 3.20 10.10 -7.54
N PHE A 39 2.85 8.97 -8.16
CA PHE A 39 3.39 8.56 -9.45
C PHE A 39 2.31 8.21 -10.49
N GLU A 40 1.05 8.44 -10.16
CA GLU A 40 -0.07 8.33 -11.10
C GLU A 40 0.17 9.25 -12.31
N ASN A 41 0.01 8.70 -13.52
CA ASN A 41 0.20 9.40 -14.80
C ASN A 41 1.62 9.97 -15.04
N LYS A 42 2.66 9.43 -14.38
CA LYS A 42 4.06 9.84 -14.58
C LYS A 42 4.89 8.88 -15.44
N ASP A 43 4.27 7.81 -15.98
CA ASP A 43 4.91 6.76 -16.77
C ASP A 43 6.15 6.13 -16.11
N PHE A 44 6.19 6.12 -14.77
CA PHE A 44 7.25 5.48 -14.01
C PHE A 44 7.08 3.97 -13.99
N ASN A 45 8.07 3.29 -14.55
CA ASN A 45 8.19 1.84 -14.64
C ASN A 45 9.11 1.24 -13.56
N LYS A 46 9.80 2.09 -12.79
CA LYS A 46 10.60 1.69 -11.60
C LYS A 46 10.41 2.73 -10.50
N ILE A 47 10.20 2.26 -9.27
CA ILE A 47 10.02 3.10 -8.09
C ILE A 47 11.01 2.64 -7.03
N ALA A 48 11.88 3.56 -6.57
CA ALA A 48 12.79 3.32 -5.46
C ALA A 48 12.09 3.65 -4.14
N ILE A 49 12.22 2.77 -3.14
CA ILE A 49 11.64 2.95 -1.81
C ILE A 49 12.79 3.12 -0.82
N TYR A 50 12.92 4.33 -0.27
CA TYR A 50 13.86 4.63 0.81
C TYR A 50 13.05 5.03 2.04
N ALA A 51 13.03 4.16 3.05
CA ALA A 51 12.22 4.32 4.24
C ALA A 51 12.79 3.51 5.41
N GLU A 52 12.51 3.98 6.63
CA GLU A 52 12.79 3.24 7.86
C GLU A 52 11.88 2.02 8.02
N ASN A 53 12.14 1.19 9.03
CA ASN A 53 11.28 0.05 9.39
C ASN A 53 9.94 0.51 10.00
N SER A 54 9.05 0.96 9.12
CA SER A 54 7.73 1.49 9.43
C SER A 54 6.69 0.99 8.42
N PRO A 55 5.38 1.10 8.68
CA PRO A 55 4.35 0.70 7.71
C PRO A 55 4.44 1.43 6.36
N ALA A 56 5.11 2.59 6.30
CA ALA A 56 5.20 3.43 5.11
C ALA A 56 5.80 2.70 3.89
N TRP A 57 6.87 1.92 4.08
CA TRP A 57 7.51 1.21 2.97
C TRP A 57 6.58 0.14 2.38
N ILE A 58 5.74 -0.48 3.21
CA ILE A 58 4.76 -1.49 2.78
C ILE A 58 3.70 -0.82 1.90
N TYR A 59 3.20 0.35 2.32
CA TYR A 59 2.25 1.12 1.50
C TYR A 59 2.86 1.51 0.15
N ALA A 60 4.09 2.03 0.15
CA ALA A 60 4.80 2.40 -1.07
C ALA A 60 5.02 1.19 -2.00
N PHE A 61 5.36 0.03 -1.43
CA PHE A 61 5.56 -1.21 -2.18
C PHE A 61 4.28 -1.68 -2.89
N TYR A 62 3.16 -1.73 -2.17
CA TYR A 62 1.88 -2.13 -2.76
C TYR A 62 1.33 -1.09 -3.74
N ALA A 63 1.62 0.20 -3.52
CA ALA A 63 1.27 1.25 -4.46
C ALA A 63 2.04 1.08 -5.77
N ALA A 64 3.34 0.82 -5.69
CA ALA A 64 4.20 0.57 -6.85
C ALA A 64 3.78 -0.70 -7.61
N LEU A 65 3.40 -1.77 -6.90
CA LEU A 65 2.89 -3.00 -7.53
C LEU A 65 1.57 -2.78 -8.29
N GLN A 66 0.75 -1.83 -7.85
CA GLN A 66 -0.50 -1.47 -8.53
C GLN A 66 -0.28 -0.54 -9.74
N ASN A 67 0.92 0.02 -9.88
CA ASN A 67 1.30 0.93 -10.97
C ASN A 67 1.67 0.22 -12.29
N ASN A 68 1.24 -1.04 -12.49
CA ASN A 68 1.59 -1.90 -13.63
C ASN A 68 0.39 -2.66 -14.20
#